data_AF-A0A7S3UXN5-F1
#
_entry.id   AF-A0A7S3UXN5-F1
#
_cell.length_a   1.000
_cell.length_b   1.000
_cell.length_c   1.000
_cell.angle_alpha   90.00
_cell.angle_beta   90.00
_cell.angle_gamma   90.00
#
_symmetry.space_group_name_H-M   'P 1'
#
loop_
_entity.id
_entity.type
_entity.pdbx_description
1 polymer ?
#
loop_
_entity_poly.entity_id
_entity_poly.type
_entity_poly.pdbx_seq_one_letter_code
_entity_poly.pdbx_strand_id
1 'polypeptide(L)'
;MMAHSSLGELDEDITIGNITLLIKDASDERRKKKALETKTWSTIQDVKHVLQQKLHIPISRQRLFYRGRELRNAHTLATCGLFRDRQTVVLAVAPEPGDALLPLARPLNENCPRDLARTLTQAQRALELNIVPELAMEGTGGTYFLKDARKRPLGAFKPGDEEPFMPNNPRGFEPGSAGGAGGEALSMRPGVRAGEAYLREVAAYLLDQSWGGLAGVPATALALAQHSAFRYADGRVRPKVGSFQAFVRAEEGCAGDHAPARLPAAEVHKVALLDLRLLNGDRNDANLLVRRRRRPRPAEDGGAGGASAWELELIPIDHGYCLPERVEIGWCDLCWLEWPQLRAPLSPALRAAVLALDPAAEARRLGRRLG
;
A
#
# COMPACT_ATOMS: atom_id res chain seq x y z
N MET A 1 19.43 15.28 38.81
CA MET A 1 20.39 14.47 38.01
C MET A 1 19.73 14.21 36.68
N MET A 2 20.08 14.99 35.66
CA MET A 2 19.49 14.87 34.32
C MET A 2 20.10 13.67 33.62
N ALA A 3 19.27 12.71 33.22
CA ALA A 3 19.68 11.63 32.34
C ALA A 3 19.66 12.16 30.90
N HIS A 4 20.85 12.41 30.36
CA HIS A 4 21.05 12.57 28.93
C HIS A 4 20.67 11.26 28.24
N SER A 5 19.56 11.27 27.49
CA SER A 5 19.27 10.22 26.52
C SER A 5 20.19 10.43 25.31
N SER A 6 21.00 9.41 25.02
CA SER A 6 21.89 9.35 23.88
C SER A 6 21.08 9.28 22.58
N LEU A 7 20.87 10.43 21.95
CA LEU A 7 20.69 10.54 20.51
C LEU A 7 22.04 10.21 19.85
N GLY A 8 22.28 8.94 19.55
CA GLY A 8 23.54 8.50 18.96
C GLY A 8 23.40 7.11 18.36
N GLU A 9 22.89 7.06 17.13
CA GLU A 9 23.20 6.08 16.07
C GLU A 9 22.29 6.40 14.86
N LEU A 10 22.54 7.54 14.20
CA LEU A 10 22.03 7.80 12.85
C LEU A 10 23.13 7.40 11.86
N ASP A 11 22.94 6.21 11.27
CA ASP A 11 23.50 5.67 10.02
C ASP A 11 24.80 6.29 9.48
N GLU A 12 25.89 5.51 9.52
CA GLU A 12 27.22 5.78 8.94
C GLU A 12 27.28 5.87 7.39
N ASP A 13 26.16 5.97 6.66
CA ASP A 13 26.14 5.98 5.19
C ASP A 13 25.39 7.19 4.62
N ILE A 14 25.90 8.41 4.87
CA ILE A 14 25.47 9.63 4.16
C ILE A 14 26.61 10.06 3.23
N THR A 15 26.46 9.80 1.93
CA THR A 15 27.41 10.29 0.93
C THR A 15 27.03 11.73 0.56
N ILE A 16 27.59 12.73 1.26
CA ILE A 16 27.47 14.13 0.83
C ILE A 16 28.42 14.32 -0.35
N GLY A 17 27.90 14.34 -1.59
CA GLY A 17 28.77 14.43 -2.76
C GLY A 17 28.15 13.92 -4.05
N ASN A 18 29.02 13.40 -4.92
CA ASN A 18 28.63 12.71 -6.14
C ASN A 18 28.03 11.36 -5.80
N ILE A 19 26.87 11.05 -6.38
CA ILE A 19 26.17 9.77 -6.24
C ILE A 19 25.76 9.27 -7.63
N THR A 20 25.60 7.96 -7.76
CA THR A 20 25.04 7.32 -8.94
C THR A 20 23.60 6.89 -8.65
N LEU A 21 22.63 7.48 -9.33
CA LEU A 21 21.26 6.99 -9.32
C LEU A 21 21.08 5.85 -10.32
N LEU A 22 20.28 4.85 -9.95
CA LEU A 22 19.84 3.80 -10.84
C LEU A 22 18.44 4.12 -11.37
N ILE A 23 18.36 4.53 -12.62
CA ILE A 23 17.09 4.88 -13.26
C ILE A 23 16.45 3.64 -13.86
N LYS A 24 15.30 3.24 -13.32
CA LYS A 24 14.48 2.14 -13.82
C LYS A 24 13.31 2.71 -14.61
N ASP A 25 13.27 2.45 -15.90
CA ASP A 25 12.11 2.77 -16.73
C ASP A 25 10.95 1.82 -16.37
N ALA A 26 9.78 2.38 -16.06
CA ALA A 26 8.58 1.60 -15.73
C ALA A 26 8.07 0.78 -16.93
N SER A 27 8.27 1.27 -18.15
CA SER A 27 7.86 0.59 -19.38
C SER A 27 8.80 -0.56 -19.76
N ASP A 28 10.07 -0.52 -19.33
CA ASP A 28 11.06 -1.54 -19.69
C ASP A 28 10.77 -2.90 -19.03
N GLU A 29 10.33 -3.86 -19.85
CA GLU A 29 10.07 -5.24 -19.45
C GLU A 29 11.30 -5.98 -18.97
N ARG A 30 12.48 -5.60 -19.50
CA ARG A 30 13.75 -6.23 -19.15
C ARG A 30 14.27 -5.73 -17.80
N ARG A 31 13.59 -4.76 -17.18
CA ARG A 31 13.91 -4.16 -15.87
C ARG A 31 15.35 -3.65 -15.80
N LYS A 32 15.92 -3.18 -16.92
CA LYS A 32 17.29 -2.68 -16.93
C LYS A 32 17.33 -1.34 -16.19
N LYS A 33 18.35 -1.19 -15.35
CA LYS A 33 18.62 0.05 -14.63
C LYS A 33 19.75 0.80 -15.36
N LYS A 34 19.56 2.08 -15.66
CA LYS A 34 20.58 2.96 -16.25
C LYS A 34 21.24 3.78 -15.16
N ALA A 35 22.56 3.79 -15.13
CA ALA A 35 23.33 4.60 -14.17
C ALA A 35 23.32 6.08 -14.57
N LEU A 36 23.06 6.94 -13.59
CA LEU A 36 23.04 8.39 -13.74
C LEU A 36 23.86 9.03 -12.62
N GLU A 37 25.06 9.48 -12.95
CA GLU A 37 25.89 10.27 -12.05
C GLU A 37 25.28 11.66 -11.84
N THR A 38 25.20 12.07 -10.58
CA THR A 38 24.62 13.34 -10.15
C THR A 38 25.15 13.71 -8.76
N LYS A 39 24.67 14.81 -8.19
CA LYS A 39 25.10 15.32 -6.88
C LYS A 39 23.91 15.34 -5.93
N THR A 40 24.12 15.07 -4.64
CA THR A 40 23.02 15.06 -3.66
C THR A 40 22.25 16.38 -3.56
N TRP A 41 22.87 17.51 -3.90
CA TRP A 41 22.23 18.83 -3.95
C TRP A 41 21.61 19.19 -5.31
N SER A 42 21.73 18.34 -6.34
CA SER A 42 21.03 18.55 -7.60
C SER A 42 19.52 18.52 -7.36
N THR A 43 18.82 19.46 -8.00
CA THR A 43 17.35 19.47 -7.98
C THR A 43 16.80 18.33 -8.82
N ILE A 44 15.55 17.94 -8.55
CA ILE A 44 14.86 16.97 -9.41
C ILE A 44 14.71 17.51 -10.83
N GLN A 45 14.59 18.84 -11.00
CA GLN A 45 14.61 19.46 -12.32
C GLN A 45 15.94 19.25 -13.05
N ASP A 46 17.08 19.41 -12.38
CA ASP A 46 18.41 19.15 -12.96
C ASP A 46 18.52 17.69 -13.41
N VAL A 47 18.07 16.75 -12.58
CA VAL A 47 18.04 15.31 -12.91
C VAL A 47 17.21 15.06 -14.17
N LYS A 48 16.04 15.69 -14.30
CA LYS A 48 15.19 15.57 -15.50
C LYS A 48 15.84 16.17 -16.75
N HIS A 49 16.60 17.26 -16.64
CA HIS A 49 17.40 17.81 -17.74
C HIS A 49 18.46 16.81 -18.22
N VAL A 50 19.21 16.19 -17.31
CA VAL A 50 20.20 15.16 -17.70
C VAL A 50 19.52 13.95 -18.35
N LEU A 51 18.37 13.53 -17.84
CA LEU A 51 17.60 12.45 -18.43
C LEU A 51 17.05 12.80 -19.82
N GLN A 52 16.64 14.05 -20.04
CA GLN A 52 16.21 14.52 -21.36
C GLN A 52 17.36 14.40 -22.38
N GLN A 53 18.57 14.79 -21.99
CA GLN A 53 19.75 14.67 -22.86
C GLN A 53 20.12 13.22 -23.17
N LYS A 54 20.01 12.32 -22.18
CA LYS A 54 20.41 10.90 -22.33
C LYS A 54 19.34 10.00 -22.96
N LEU A 55 18.07 10.31 -22.73
CA LEU A 55 16.93 9.46 -23.12
C LEU A 55 16.04 10.08 -24.18
N HIS A 56 16.26 11.36 -24.51
CA HIS A 56 15.44 12.12 -25.46
C HIS A 56 13.96 12.20 -25.08
N ILE A 57 13.64 12.09 -23.78
CA ILE A 57 12.28 12.24 -23.26
C ILE A 57 12.11 13.68 -22.75
N PRO A 58 11.15 14.46 -23.27
CA PRO A 58 10.82 15.80 -22.75
C PRO A 58 10.57 15.82 -21.24
N ILE A 59 11.03 16.86 -20.54
CA ILE A 59 10.89 17.00 -19.08
C ILE A 59 9.41 16.98 -18.64
N SER A 60 8.51 17.54 -19.45
CA SER A 60 7.05 17.53 -19.21
C SER A 60 6.48 16.12 -19.07
N ARG A 61 7.09 15.15 -19.75
CA ARG A 61 6.68 13.75 -19.77
C ARG A 61 7.34 12.92 -18.67
N GLN A 62 8.42 13.41 -18.07
CA GLN A 62 9.18 12.65 -17.08
C GLN A 62 8.55 12.74 -15.69
N ARG A 63 8.12 11.59 -15.17
CA ARG A 63 7.67 11.44 -13.78
C ARG A 63 8.62 10.51 -13.04
N LEU A 64 9.25 11.04 -12.00
CA LEU A 64 10.25 10.32 -11.22
C LEU A 64 9.65 9.94 -9.88
N PHE A 65 9.80 8.68 -9.48
CA PHE A 65 9.25 8.15 -8.25
C PHE A 65 10.33 7.49 -7.40
N TYR A 66 10.27 7.74 -6.10
CA TYR A 66 11.14 7.12 -5.12
C TYR A 66 10.33 6.77 -3.86
N ARG A 67 10.47 5.54 -3.37
CA ARG A 67 9.74 4.99 -2.21
C ARG A 67 8.22 5.26 -2.24
N GLY A 68 7.59 5.20 -3.41
CA GLY A 68 6.15 5.44 -3.57
C GLY A 68 5.77 6.88 -3.87
N ARG A 69 6.64 7.85 -3.62
CA ARG A 69 6.32 9.27 -3.80
C ARG A 69 6.84 9.78 -5.13
N GLU A 70 6.06 10.66 -5.77
CA GLU A 70 6.52 11.42 -6.92
C GLU A 70 7.47 12.54 -6.47
N LEU A 71 8.61 12.65 -7.15
CA LEU A 71 9.65 13.62 -6.87
C LEU A 71 9.29 14.98 -7.49
N ARG A 72 9.25 16.02 -6.66
CA ARG A 72 8.90 17.39 -7.07
C ARG A 72 10.13 18.14 -7.57
N ASN A 73 9.98 18.88 -8.67
CA ASN A 73 11.07 19.60 -9.35
C ASN A 73 11.91 20.49 -8.42
N ALA A 74 11.26 21.19 -7.48
CA ALA A 74 11.90 22.14 -6.56
C ALA A 74 12.74 21.48 -5.45
N HIS A 75 12.57 20.17 -5.21
CA HIS A 75 13.31 19.47 -4.17
C HIS A 75 14.69 19.05 -4.68
N THR A 76 15.66 18.95 -3.76
CA THR A 76 16.96 18.33 -4.04
C THR A 76 16.90 16.82 -3.78
N LEU A 77 17.83 16.07 -4.36
CA LEU A 77 17.95 14.63 -4.10
C LEU A 77 18.08 14.34 -2.60
N ALA A 78 18.91 15.09 -1.87
CA ALA A 78 19.05 14.96 -0.42
C ALA A 78 17.73 15.13 0.32
N THR A 79 16.94 16.17 0.00
CA THR A 79 15.63 16.41 0.62
C THR A 79 14.60 15.34 0.28
N CYS A 80 14.79 14.60 -0.81
CA CYS A 80 13.98 13.44 -1.18
C CYS A 80 14.46 12.12 -0.54
N GLY A 81 15.51 12.15 0.29
CA GLY A 81 16.11 10.93 0.87
C GLY A 81 16.99 10.13 -0.10
N LEU A 82 17.46 10.79 -1.17
CA LEU A 82 18.39 10.24 -2.17
C LEU A 82 19.80 10.76 -1.90
N PHE A 83 20.50 10.13 -0.97
CA PHE A 83 21.85 10.51 -0.52
C PHE A 83 22.83 9.33 -0.42
N ARG A 84 22.43 8.13 -0.86
CA ARG A 84 23.26 6.94 -0.94
C ARG A 84 23.52 6.54 -2.38
N ASP A 85 24.67 5.93 -2.62
CA ASP A 85 25.01 5.46 -3.95
C ASP A 85 24.07 4.33 -4.40
N ARG A 86 23.83 4.27 -5.71
CA ARG A 86 23.04 3.24 -6.39
C ARG A 86 21.57 3.11 -5.96
N GLN A 87 21.00 4.15 -5.36
CA GLN A 87 19.56 4.19 -5.07
C GLN A 87 18.74 4.17 -6.37
N THR A 88 17.66 3.39 -6.37
CA THR A 88 16.82 3.23 -7.57
C THR A 88 15.69 4.26 -7.60
N VAL A 89 15.62 5.03 -8.69
CA VAL A 89 14.51 5.93 -9.02
C VAL A 89 13.75 5.35 -10.19
N VAL A 90 12.43 5.33 -10.10
CA VAL A 90 11.57 4.85 -11.19
C VAL A 90 11.17 6.01 -12.07
N LEU A 91 11.44 5.90 -13.37
CA LEU A 91 10.97 6.83 -14.39
C LEU A 91 9.71 6.24 -15.04
N ALA A 92 8.60 6.97 -14.98
CA ALA A 92 7.43 6.71 -15.82
C ALA A 92 7.26 7.87 -16.81
N VAL A 93 6.90 7.52 -18.05
CA VAL A 93 6.72 8.48 -19.15
C VAL A 93 5.23 8.74 -19.32
N ALA A 94 4.82 10.00 -19.14
CA ALA A 94 3.46 10.42 -19.44
C ALA A 94 3.26 10.50 -20.97
N PRO A 95 2.09 10.09 -21.48
CA PRO A 95 1.71 10.29 -22.88
C PRO A 95 1.44 11.78 -23.15
N GLU A 96 1.75 12.24 -24.36
CA GLU A 96 1.36 13.56 -24.86
C GLU A 96 0.05 13.49 -25.67
N PRO A 97 -0.63 14.62 -25.89
CA PRO A 97 -1.76 14.68 -26.82
C PRO A 97 -1.38 14.15 -28.21
N GLY A 98 -2.09 13.12 -28.67
CA GLY A 98 -1.82 12.46 -29.96
C GLY A 98 -0.99 11.18 -29.85
N ASP A 99 -0.36 10.88 -28.71
CA ASP A 99 0.26 9.58 -28.48
C ASP A 99 -0.82 8.49 -28.37
N ALA A 100 -0.50 7.29 -28.87
CA ALA A 100 -1.29 6.11 -28.57
C ALA A 100 -1.24 5.83 -27.06
N LEU A 101 -2.39 5.82 -26.40
CA LEU A 101 -2.46 5.54 -24.97
C LEU A 101 -2.16 4.06 -24.71
N LEU A 102 -0.96 3.77 -24.21
CA LEU A 102 -0.60 2.43 -23.77
C LEU A 102 -0.98 2.25 -22.29
N PRO A 103 -1.72 1.18 -21.95
CA PRO A 103 -2.04 0.90 -20.56
C PRO A 103 -0.79 0.46 -19.78
N LEU A 104 -0.81 0.68 -18.47
CA LEU A 104 0.25 0.28 -17.55
C LEU A 104 -0.35 -0.36 -16.29
N ALA A 105 0.23 -1.46 -15.82
CA ALA A 105 0.01 -2.05 -14.51
C ALA A 105 1.25 -2.83 -14.07
N ARG A 106 2.09 -2.25 -13.20
CA ARG A 106 3.38 -2.84 -12.81
C ARG A 106 3.73 -2.58 -11.36
N PRO A 107 4.50 -3.47 -10.71
CA PRO A 107 5.12 -3.16 -9.43
C PRO A 107 5.99 -1.91 -9.56
N LEU A 108 5.81 -0.94 -8.66
CA LEU A 108 6.63 0.26 -8.64
C LEU A 108 8.07 -0.10 -8.26
N ASN A 109 8.25 -0.87 -7.18
CA ASN A 109 9.55 -1.24 -6.64
C ASN A 109 9.72 -2.76 -6.46
N GLU A 110 10.90 -3.16 -6.00
CA GLU A 110 11.31 -4.55 -5.79
C GLU A 110 10.74 -5.19 -4.51
N ASN A 111 10.01 -4.43 -3.68
CA ASN A 111 9.36 -4.96 -2.48
C ASN A 111 8.07 -5.74 -2.77
N CYS A 112 7.61 -5.77 -4.03
CA CYS A 112 6.40 -6.48 -4.42
C CYS A 112 6.57 -8.01 -4.34
N PRO A 113 5.68 -8.73 -3.62
CA PRO A 113 5.69 -10.19 -3.60
C PRO A 113 5.62 -10.79 -5.01
N ARG A 114 6.32 -11.91 -5.24
CA ARG A 114 6.41 -12.54 -6.56
C ARG A 114 5.04 -12.88 -7.14
N ASP A 115 4.13 -13.37 -6.32
CA ASP A 115 2.78 -13.74 -6.74
C ASP A 115 1.96 -12.53 -7.14
N LEU A 116 2.05 -11.45 -6.36
CA LEU A 116 1.40 -10.19 -6.67
C LEU A 116 1.99 -9.54 -7.93
N ALA A 117 3.30 -9.66 -8.16
CA ALA A 117 3.93 -9.22 -9.39
C ALA A 117 3.42 -10.00 -10.62
N ARG A 118 3.20 -11.32 -10.50
CA ARG A 118 2.57 -12.14 -11.55
C ARG A 118 1.13 -11.69 -11.82
N THR A 119 0.39 -11.36 -10.76
CA THR A 119 -0.96 -10.80 -10.86
C THR A 119 -0.98 -9.47 -11.60
N LEU A 120 -0.05 -8.55 -11.29
CA LEU A 120 0.08 -7.28 -12.03
C LEU A 120 0.45 -7.50 -13.51
N THR A 121 1.28 -8.49 -13.83
CA THR A 121 1.54 -8.87 -15.23
C THR A 121 0.28 -9.38 -15.94
N GLN A 122 -0.59 -10.12 -15.25
CA GLN A 122 -1.88 -10.53 -15.83
C GLN A 122 -2.82 -9.33 -16.02
N ALA A 123 -2.84 -8.41 -15.05
CA ALA A 123 -3.60 -7.16 -15.17
C ALA A 123 -3.12 -6.32 -16.37
N GLN A 124 -1.80 -6.14 -16.55
CA GLN A 124 -1.22 -5.45 -17.72
C GLN A 124 -1.76 -6.03 -19.03
N ARG A 125 -1.71 -7.35 -19.20
CA ARG A 125 -2.23 -8.04 -20.39
C ARG A 125 -3.74 -7.83 -20.58
N ALA A 126 -4.50 -7.83 -19.49
CA ALA A 126 -5.94 -7.58 -19.56
C ALA A 126 -6.24 -6.14 -20.02
N LEU A 127 -5.48 -5.15 -19.53
CA LEU A 127 -5.61 -3.77 -19.98
C LEU A 127 -5.26 -3.62 -21.47
N GLU A 128 -4.22 -4.32 -21.95
CA GLU A 128 -3.86 -4.37 -23.38
C GLU A 128 -4.97 -5.00 -24.25
N LEU A 129 -5.78 -5.88 -23.68
CA LEU A 129 -6.99 -6.44 -24.30
C LEU A 129 -8.24 -5.56 -24.12
N ASN A 130 -8.06 -4.28 -23.74
CA ASN A 130 -9.14 -3.32 -23.46
C ASN A 130 -10.11 -3.77 -22.34
N ILE A 131 -9.67 -4.62 -21.41
CA ILE A 131 -10.45 -4.94 -20.22
C ILE A 131 -10.31 -3.78 -19.24
N VAL A 132 -11.39 -3.02 -19.10
CA VAL A 132 -11.42 -1.78 -18.34
C VAL A 132 -11.34 -2.05 -16.81
N PRO A 133 -10.49 -1.31 -16.07
CA PRO A 133 -10.54 -1.26 -14.61
C PRO A 133 -11.93 -0.87 -14.11
N GLU A 134 -12.48 -1.60 -13.14
CA GLU A 134 -13.80 -1.32 -12.60
C GLU A 134 -13.68 -0.53 -11.30
N LEU A 135 -14.22 0.69 -11.25
CA LEU A 135 -14.35 1.44 -10.01
C LEU A 135 -15.32 0.67 -9.09
N ALA A 136 -14.90 0.38 -7.85
CA ALA A 136 -15.75 -0.22 -6.84
C ALA A 136 -17.05 0.59 -6.67
N MET A 137 -18.15 -0.01 -6.25
CA MET A 137 -19.41 0.74 -6.08
C MET A 137 -19.32 1.71 -4.89
N GLU A 138 -18.76 1.23 -3.79
CA GLU A 138 -18.70 1.92 -2.49
C GLU A 138 -17.30 2.52 -2.21
N GLY A 139 -17.20 3.23 -1.09
CA GLY A 139 -15.98 3.87 -0.61
C GLY A 139 -15.88 5.36 -0.96
N THR A 140 -14.89 6.02 -0.36
CA THR A 140 -14.74 7.49 -0.40
C THR A 140 -13.67 7.99 -1.36
N GLY A 141 -12.85 7.10 -1.91
CA GLY A 141 -11.81 7.40 -2.90
C GLY A 141 -11.87 6.49 -4.13
N GLY A 142 -10.83 6.58 -4.97
CA GLY A 142 -10.65 5.70 -6.11
C GLY A 142 -10.17 4.31 -5.69
N THR A 143 -11.05 3.30 -5.78
CA THR A 143 -10.68 1.89 -5.63
C THR A 143 -11.08 1.16 -6.91
N TYR A 144 -10.10 0.64 -7.65
CA TYR A 144 -10.32 0.02 -8.95
C TYR A 144 -9.96 -1.46 -8.95
N PHE A 145 -10.89 -2.33 -9.30
CA PHE A 145 -10.62 -3.74 -9.53
C PHE A 145 -9.96 -3.93 -10.90
N LEU A 146 -8.69 -4.32 -10.88
CA LEU A 146 -8.00 -4.83 -12.06
C LEU A 146 -8.35 -6.30 -12.25
N LYS A 147 -8.49 -6.72 -13.50
CA LYS A 147 -9.02 -8.04 -13.88
C LYS A 147 -8.02 -8.82 -14.72
N ASP A 148 -8.25 -10.13 -14.85
CA ASP A 148 -7.55 -10.97 -15.82
C ASP A 148 -8.22 -10.94 -17.19
N ALA A 149 -7.64 -11.65 -18.17
CA ALA A 149 -8.19 -11.80 -19.52
C ALA A 149 -9.60 -12.44 -19.55
N ARG A 150 -10.02 -13.10 -18.46
CA ARG A 150 -11.35 -13.70 -18.29
C ARG A 150 -12.30 -12.79 -17.50
N LYS A 151 -11.93 -11.51 -17.31
CA LYS A 151 -12.68 -10.51 -16.55
C LYS A 151 -12.88 -10.84 -15.07
N ARG A 152 -12.07 -11.75 -14.50
CA ARG A 152 -12.10 -12.08 -13.07
C ARG A 152 -11.22 -11.08 -12.30
N PRO A 153 -11.65 -10.61 -11.11
CA PRO A 153 -10.87 -9.66 -10.33
C PRO A 153 -9.55 -10.30 -9.86
N LEU A 154 -8.48 -9.54 -9.97
CA LEU A 154 -7.12 -9.91 -9.61
C LEU A 154 -6.64 -9.16 -8.36
N GLY A 155 -7.04 -7.90 -8.22
CA GLY A 155 -6.71 -7.06 -7.09
C GLY A 155 -7.35 -5.68 -7.18
N ALA A 156 -7.34 -4.98 -6.05
CA ALA A 156 -7.81 -3.61 -5.93
C ALA A 156 -6.61 -2.66 -6.01
N PHE A 157 -6.63 -1.73 -6.97
CA PHE A 157 -5.69 -0.63 -7.10
C PHE A 157 -6.30 0.64 -6.50
N LYS A 158 -5.61 1.27 -5.55
CA LYS A 158 -6.03 2.52 -4.90
C LYS A 158 -5.00 3.63 -5.21
N PRO A 159 -5.24 4.49 -6.22
CA PRO A 159 -4.32 5.56 -6.58
C PRO A 159 -4.28 6.64 -5.50
N GLY A 160 -3.07 7.06 -5.10
CA GLY A 160 -2.89 8.03 -4.02
C GLY A 160 -3.44 9.42 -4.36
N ASP A 161 -3.49 9.81 -5.63
CA ASP A 161 -4.05 11.10 -6.05
C ASP A 161 -5.58 11.10 -6.18
N GLU A 162 -6.23 9.96 -5.92
CA GLU A 162 -7.68 9.77 -5.93
C GLU A 162 -8.25 9.47 -4.54
N GLU A 163 -7.43 9.61 -3.49
CA GLU A 163 -7.89 9.54 -2.11
C GLU A 163 -8.85 10.70 -1.78
N PRO A 164 -9.62 10.60 -0.69
CA PRO A 164 -10.35 11.75 -0.15
C PRO A 164 -9.46 12.98 0.01
N PHE A 165 -9.99 14.13 -0.37
CA PHE A 165 -9.32 15.43 -0.39
C PHE A 165 -8.13 15.54 -1.36
N MET A 166 -7.99 14.59 -2.29
CA MET A 166 -7.00 14.67 -3.37
C MET A 166 -7.63 15.18 -4.68
N PRO A 167 -6.85 15.85 -5.56
CA PRO A 167 -7.39 16.56 -6.73
C PRO A 167 -8.12 15.69 -7.74
N ASN A 168 -7.88 14.37 -7.75
CA ASN A 168 -8.52 13.45 -8.69
C ASN A 168 -9.52 12.52 -7.99
N ASN A 169 -10.11 12.91 -6.86
CA ASN A 169 -11.09 12.08 -6.18
C ASN A 169 -12.34 11.81 -7.06
N PRO A 170 -12.71 10.55 -7.36
CA PRO A 170 -13.84 10.23 -8.23
C PRO A 170 -15.22 10.32 -7.54
N ARG A 171 -15.25 10.63 -6.23
CA ARG A 171 -16.45 10.59 -5.37
C ARG A 171 -16.91 11.97 -4.90
N GLY A 172 -16.30 13.04 -5.39
CA GLY A 172 -16.66 14.42 -5.04
C GLY A 172 -16.07 14.91 -3.72
N PHE A 173 -15.17 14.15 -3.08
CA PHE A 173 -14.39 14.59 -1.93
C PHE A 173 -13.09 15.27 -2.40
N GLU A 174 -13.19 16.35 -3.19
CA GLU A 174 -12.04 17.11 -3.69
C GLU A 174 -11.56 18.16 -2.64
N PRO A 175 -10.38 18.78 -2.81
CA PRO A 175 -9.93 19.85 -1.92
C PRO A 175 -10.94 21.01 -1.89
N GLY A 176 -11.40 21.39 -0.70
CA GLY A 176 -12.40 22.46 -0.52
C GLY A 176 -13.86 22.00 -0.49
N SER A 177 -14.14 20.70 -0.71
CA SER A 177 -15.49 20.12 -0.55
C SER A 177 -15.96 20.06 0.90
N ALA A 178 -15.05 20.18 1.87
CA ALA A 178 -15.37 20.34 3.28
C ALA A 178 -15.38 21.84 3.63
N GLY A 179 -16.52 22.37 4.06
CA GLY A 179 -16.71 23.77 4.46
C GLY A 179 -15.97 24.20 5.75
N GLY A 180 -14.79 23.63 6.02
CA GLY A 180 -13.97 23.93 7.19
C GLY A 180 -12.86 24.92 6.87
N ALA A 181 -12.82 26.01 7.62
CA ALA A 181 -11.78 27.03 7.55
C ALA A 181 -10.40 26.48 7.99
N GLY A 182 -9.37 26.74 7.20
CA GLY A 182 -8.01 26.97 7.68
C GLY A 182 -7.11 25.76 7.98
N GLY A 183 -6.07 25.60 7.15
CA GLY A 183 -4.69 25.41 7.64
C GLY A 183 -4.18 24.01 7.97
N GLU A 184 -4.99 23.08 8.48
CA GLU A 184 -4.56 21.69 8.65
C GLU A 184 -4.87 20.87 7.38
N ALA A 185 -3.93 20.02 6.95
CA ALA A 185 -4.10 19.17 5.77
C ALA A 185 -5.40 18.36 5.93
N LEU A 186 -6.40 18.65 5.09
CA LEU A 186 -7.70 17.97 5.11
C LEU A 186 -7.48 16.46 5.06
N SER A 187 -7.98 15.75 6.07
CA SER A 187 -7.90 14.30 6.19
C SER A 187 -9.22 13.77 6.72
N MET A 188 -9.57 12.52 6.37
CA MET A 188 -10.75 11.88 6.95
C MET A 188 -10.51 11.45 8.40
N ARG A 189 -9.24 11.19 8.74
CA ARG A 189 -8.80 10.80 10.07
C ARG A 189 -7.60 11.66 10.47
N PRO A 190 -7.69 12.40 11.59
CA PRO A 190 -6.56 13.18 12.11
C PRO A 190 -5.29 12.33 12.21
N GLY A 191 -4.15 12.90 11.83
CA GLY A 191 -2.86 12.18 11.82
C GLY A 191 -2.60 11.31 10.58
N VAL A 192 -3.55 11.18 9.64
CA VAL A 192 -3.34 10.52 8.34
C VAL A 192 -3.54 11.52 7.21
N ARG A 193 -2.45 12.02 6.63
CA ARG A 193 -2.51 13.02 5.54
C ARG A 193 -3.13 12.43 4.27
N ALA A 194 -3.94 13.22 3.58
CA ALA A 194 -4.47 12.87 2.26
C ALA A 194 -3.33 12.60 1.26
N GLY A 195 -3.49 11.56 0.44
CA GLY A 195 -2.49 11.14 -0.53
C GLY A 195 -1.37 10.28 0.06
N GLU A 196 -1.59 9.67 1.23
CA GLU A 196 -0.65 8.77 1.90
C GLU A 196 -1.30 7.48 2.41
N ALA A 197 -2.62 7.30 2.27
CA ALA A 197 -3.30 6.10 2.75
C ALA A 197 -2.79 4.85 2.00
N TYR A 198 -2.49 4.97 0.71
CA TYR A 198 -1.92 3.87 -0.07
C TYR A 198 -0.56 3.37 0.47
N LEU A 199 0.24 4.22 1.13
CA LEU A 199 1.48 3.77 1.77
C LEU A 199 1.19 2.92 3.00
N ARG A 200 0.16 3.28 3.77
CA ARG A 200 -0.29 2.59 4.98
C ARG A 200 -0.86 1.21 4.68
N GLU A 201 -1.56 1.07 3.56
CA GLU A 201 -1.99 -0.24 3.03
C GLU A 201 -0.81 -1.20 2.83
N VAL A 202 0.30 -0.70 2.28
CA VAL A 202 1.51 -1.50 2.08
C VAL A 202 2.24 -1.73 3.41
N ALA A 203 2.25 -0.74 4.31
CA ALA A 203 2.84 -0.87 5.64
C ALA A 203 2.16 -1.97 6.45
N ALA A 204 0.83 -2.02 6.46
CA ALA A 204 0.05 -3.05 7.14
C ALA A 204 0.43 -4.46 6.67
N TYR A 205 0.52 -4.67 5.35
CA TYR A 205 1.01 -5.94 4.81
C TYR A 205 2.45 -6.25 5.23
N LEU A 206 3.37 -5.29 5.14
CA LEU A 206 4.78 -5.51 5.52
C LEU A 206 4.94 -5.86 7.00
N LEU A 207 4.15 -5.26 7.88
CA LEU A 207 4.14 -5.54 9.30
C LEU A 207 3.50 -6.89 9.61
N ASP A 208 2.39 -7.24 8.98
CA ASP A 208 1.80 -8.58 9.11
C ASP A 208 2.78 -9.68 8.66
N GLN A 209 3.49 -9.47 7.54
CA GLN A 209 4.51 -10.40 7.06
C GLN A 209 5.70 -10.57 8.03
N SER A 210 6.01 -9.57 8.86
CA SER A 210 7.04 -9.73 9.89
C SER A 210 6.63 -10.70 11.01
N TRP A 211 5.33 -10.99 11.13
CA TRP A 211 4.77 -12.06 11.97
C TRP A 211 4.45 -13.33 11.16
N GLY A 212 4.99 -13.46 9.94
CA GLY A 212 4.72 -14.61 9.07
C GLY A 212 3.33 -14.59 8.43
N GLY A 213 2.68 -13.42 8.36
CA GLY A 213 1.32 -13.28 7.82
C GLY A 213 0.24 -13.74 8.81
N LEU A 214 0.49 -13.53 10.10
CA LEU A 214 -0.35 -14.02 11.19
C LEU A 214 -1.80 -13.57 11.08
N ALA A 215 -2.05 -12.28 10.84
CA ALA A 215 -3.39 -11.73 10.70
C ALA A 215 -4.00 -12.03 9.33
N GLY A 216 -3.16 -12.25 8.32
CA GLY A 216 -3.59 -12.65 6.98
C GLY A 216 -3.95 -11.48 6.09
N VAL A 217 -3.24 -10.35 6.21
CA VAL A 217 -3.40 -9.21 5.29
C VAL A 217 -3.09 -9.68 3.87
N PRO A 218 -4.00 -9.53 2.89
CA PRO A 218 -3.73 -9.94 1.53
C PRO A 218 -2.49 -9.23 0.97
N ALA A 219 -1.78 -9.88 0.06
CA ALA A 219 -0.55 -9.33 -0.49
C ALA A 219 -0.77 -7.93 -1.06
N THR A 220 -0.08 -6.93 -0.51
CA THR A 220 -0.19 -5.53 -0.90
C THR A 220 1.18 -4.96 -1.28
N ALA A 221 1.26 -4.26 -2.41
CA ALA A 221 2.49 -3.57 -2.81
C ALA A 221 2.20 -2.26 -3.53
N LEU A 222 3.23 -1.42 -3.63
CA LEU A 222 3.18 -0.23 -4.48
C LEU A 222 3.17 -0.61 -5.96
N ALA A 223 2.25 -0.03 -6.71
CA ALA A 223 2.09 -0.24 -8.13
C ALA A 223 1.99 1.09 -8.89
N LEU A 224 2.41 1.03 -10.15
CA LEU A 224 2.11 2.03 -11.17
C LEU A 224 0.99 1.50 -12.04
N ALA A 225 -0.02 2.32 -12.30
CA ALA A 225 -1.04 2.00 -13.28
C ALA A 225 -1.41 3.21 -14.15
N GLN A 226 -1.74 2.95 -15.42
CA GLN A 226 -2.20 3.96 -16.38
C GLN A 226 -3.37 3.39 -17.17
N HIS A 227 -4.51 4.06 -17.10
CA HIS A 227 -5.69 3.77 -17.91
C HIS A 227 -6.58 5.01 -17.97
N SER A 228 -7.36 5.16 -19.04
CA SER A 228 -8.34 6.26 -19.20
C SER A 228 -9.55 6.16 -18.27
N ALA A 229 -9.70 5.04 -17.55
CA ALA A 229 -10.80 4.80 -16.61
C ALA A 229 -10.56 5.41 -15.22
N PHE A 230 -9.32 5.78 -14.94
CA PHE A 230 -8.95 6.50 -13.73
C PHE A 230 -9.35 7.97 -13.85
N ARG A 231 -9.44 8.68 -12.72
CA ARG A 231 -9.86 10.07 -12.71
C ARG A 231 -8.66 11.00 -12.98
N TYR A 232 -8.84 11.96 -13.89
CA TYR A 232 -7.85 13.00 -14.18
C TYR A 232 -8.59 14.35 -14.29
N ALA A 233 -8.37 15.27 -13.35
CA ALA A 233 -9.05 16.56 -13.30
C ALA A 233 -8.78 17.43 -14.55
N ASP A 234 -7.58 17.31 -15.13
CA ASP A 234 -7.17 17.98 -16.36
C ASP A 234 -7.45 17.16 -17.64
N GLY A 235 -8.09 15.99 -17.51
CA GLY A 235 -8.35 15.06 -18.61
C GLY A 235 -7.11 14.37 -19.19
N ARG A 236 -5.90 14.63 -18.66
CA ARG A 236 -4.64 14.10 -19.21
C ARG A 236 -4.25 12.80 -18.54
N VAL A 237 -4.36 11.70 -19.28
CA VAL A 237 -3.96 10.38 -18.79
C VAL A 237 -2.47 10.35 -18.49
N ARG A 238 -2.10 9.79 -17.33
CA ARG A 238 -0.72 9.69 -16.87
C ARG A 238 -0.56 8.53 -15.87
N PRO A 239 0.66 7.99 -15.66
CA PRO A 239 0.85 6.87 -14.74
C PRO A 239 0.57 7.26 -13.28
N LYS A 240 -0.40 6.65 -12.62
CA LYS A 240 -0.70 6.88 -11.21
C LYS A 240 0.08 5.91 -10.32
N VAL A 241 0.48 6.37 -9.15
CA VAL A 241 1.02 5.50 -8.08
C VAL A 241 -0.09 5.24 -7.07
N GLY A 242 -0.15 4.01 -6.60
CA GLY A 242 -1.09 3.58 -5.59
C GLY A 242 -0.68 2.26 -4.95
N SER A 243 -1.49 1.80 -4.01
CA SER A 243 -1.40 0.45 -3.48
C SER A 243 -2.16 -0.50 -4.41
N PHE A 244 -1.63 -1.70 -4.58
CA PHE A 244 -2.32 -2.81 -5.22
C PHE A 244 -2.39 -3.96 -4.23
N GLN A 245 -3.60 -4.32 -3.81
CA GLN A 245 -3.85 -5.43 -2.90
C GLN A 245 -4.48 -6.60 -3.68
N ALA A 246 -3.98 -7.81 -3.46
CA ALA A 246 -4.51 -9.02 -4.07
C ALA A 246 -6.01 -9.18 -3.74
N PHE A 247 -6.81 -9.53 -4.75
CA PHE A 247 -8.22 -9.79 -4.55
C PHE A 247 -8.40 -11.11 -3.79
N VAL A 248 -9.28 -11.09 -2.80
CA VAL A 248 -9.65 -12.26 -2.02
C VAL A 248 -11.10 -12.62 -2.32
N ARG A 249 -11.33 -13.87 -2.68
CA ARG A 249 -12.67 -14.44 -2.71
C ARG A 249 -13.06 -14.79 -1.28
N ALA A 250 -14.15 -14.17 -0.82
CA ALA A 250 -14.71 -14.33 0.50
C ALA A 250 -16.18 -14.71 0.33
N GLU A 251 -16.44 -16.01 0.18
CA GLU A 251 -17.77 -16.53 -0.14
C GLU A 251 -18.77 -16.34 1.02
N GLU A 252 -18.29 -16.12 2.23
CA GLU A 252 -19.12 -15.89 3.42
C GLU A 252 -19.41 -14.40 3.66
N GLY A 253 -19.00 -13.50 2.76
CA GLY A 253 -19.23 -12.05 2.91
C GLY A 253 -18.24 -11.39 3.86
N CYS A 254 -18.72 -10.41 4.63
CA CYS A 254 -17.95 -9.65 5.62
C CYS A 254 -18.37 -10.00 7.05
N ALA A 255 -17.62 -9.54 8.06
CA ALA A 255 -17.92 -9.89 9.44
C ALA A 255 -19.29 -9.35 9.90
N GLY A 256 -19.80 -8.28 9.29
CA GLY A 256 -21.13 -7.73 9.56
C GLY A 256 -22.28 -8.67 9.18
N ASP A 257 -22.02 -9.64 8.29
CA ASP A 257 -22.99 -10.67 7.90
C ASP A 257 -23.10 -11.82 8.92
N HIS A 258 -22.27 -11.81 9.97
CA HIS A 258 -22.17 -12.89 10.96
C HIS A 258 -22.39 -12.37 12.37
N ALA A 259 -23.10 -13.15 13.19
CA ALA A 259 -23.13 -12.89 14.63
C ALA A 259 -21.70 -13.02 15.19
N PRO A 260 -21.16 -12.02 15.92
CA PRO A 260 -19.77 -12.04 16.38
C PRO A 260 -19.41 -13.33 17.12
N ALA A 261 -20.31 -13.88 17.94
CA ALA A 261 -20.12 -15.13 18.68
C ALA A 261 -19.80 -16.37 17.82
N ARG A 262 -20.07 -16.34 16.49
CA ARG A 262 -19.75 -17.44 15.57
C ARG A 262 -18.30 -17.40 15.06
N LEU A 263 -17.63 -16.25 15.21
CA LEU A 263 -16.26 -16.07 14.75
C LEU A 263 -15.26 -16.74 15.72
N PRO A 264 -14.26 -17.51 15.23
CA PRO A 264 -13.29 -18.14 16.11
C PRO A 264 -12.47 -17.11 16.91
N ALA A 265 -12.25 -17.36 18.20
CA ALA A 265 -11.47 -16.47 19.06
C ALA A 265 -10.07 -16.17 18.52
N ALA A 266 -9.37 -17.19 18.00
CA ALA A 266 -8.04 -17.02 17.40
C ALA A 266 -8.04 -16.06 16.20
N GLU A 267 -9.11 -16.05 15.41
CA GLU A 267 -9.25 -15.20 14.23
C GLU A 267 -9.57 -13.75 14.60
N VAL A 268 -10.34 -13.53 15.67
CA VAL A 268 -10.57 -12.19 16.22
C VAL A 268 -9.29 -11.66 16.88
N HIS A 269 -8.60 -12.48 17.66
CA HIS A 269 -7.38 -12.09 18.36
C HIS A 269 -6.26 -11.67 17.40
N LYS A 270 -6.02 -12.41 16.30
CA LYS A 270 -4.97 -12.05 15.34
C LYS A 270 -5.25 -10.69 14.66
N VAL A 271 -6.52 -10.40 14.34
CA VAL A 271 -6.93 -9.11 13.75
C VAL A 271 -6.75 -8.00 14.77
N ALA A 272 -7.24 -8.21 16.00
CA ALA A 272 -7.11 -7.23 17.07
C ALA A 272 -5.64 -6.88 17.37
N LEU A 273 -4.76 -7.89 17.41
CA LEU A 273 -3.33 -7.67 17.63
C LEU A 273 -2.67 -6.87 16.50
N LEU A 274 -3.05 -7.12 15.24
CA LEU A 274 -2.57 -6.32 14.12
C LEU A 274 -3.09 -4.88 14.20
N ASP A 275 -4.38 -4.69 14.42
CA ASP A 275 -4.99 -3.35 14.48
C ASP A 275 -4.43 -2.53 15.63
N LEU A 276 -4.21 -3.13 16.81
CA LEU A 276 -3.55 -2.47 17.94
C LEU A 276 -2.11 -2.08 17.62
N ARG A 277 -1.35 -2.97 16.97
CA ARG A 277 0.02 -2.70 16.55
C ARG A 277 0.10 -1.58 15.50
N LEU A 278 -0.86 -1.54 14.59
CA LEU A 278 -0.96 -0.52 13.57
C LEU A 278 -1.58 0.78 14.07
N LEU A 279 -2.17 0.78 15.27
CA LEU A 279 -3.04 1.86 15.74
C LEU A 279 -4.09 2.21 14.67
N ASN A 280 -4.83 1.18 14.22
CA ASN A 280 -5.81 1.32 13.15
C ASN A 280 -7.00 2.17 13.62
N GLY A 281 -7.30 3.24 12.88
CA GLY A 281 -8.38 4.18 13.19
C GLY A 281 -9.66 3.98 12.36
N ASP A 282 -9.79 2.88 11.63
CA ASP A 282 -10.96 2.66 10.76
C ASP A 282 -11.31 1.17 10.54
N ARG A 283 -11.23 0.34 11.58
CA ARG A 283 -11.65 -1.06 11.52
C ARG A 283 -13.15 -1.20 11.80
N ASN A 284 -13.95 -1.18 10.73
CA ASN A 284 -15.34 -1.64 10.76
C ASN A 284 -15.45 -3.13 10.37
N ASP A 285 -16.65 -3.70 10.50
CA ASP A 285 -16.95 -5.11 10.21
C ASP A 285 -16.97 -5.43 8.70
N ALA A 286 -17.31 -4.47 7.84
CA ALA A 286 -17.19 -4.59 6.38
C ALA A 286 -15.72 -4.70 5.93
N ASN A 287 -14.78 -4.15 6.70
CA ASN A 287 -13.34 -4.25 6.45
C ASN A 287 -12.73 -5.61 6.87
N LEU A 288 -13.55 -6.56 7.32
CA LEU A 288 -13.14 -7.92 7.68
C LEU A 288 -13.87 -8.93 6.81
N LEU A 289 -13.18 -9.47 5.80
CA LEU A 289 -13.75 -10.50 4.96
C LEU A 289 -13.77 -11.85 5.69
N VAL A 290 -14.80 -12.65 5.43
CA VAL A 290 -14.95 -14.00 5.98
C VAL A 290 -14.85 -15.04 4.87
N ARG A 291 -14.04 -16.08 5.07
CA ARG A 291 -14.04 -17.27 4.20
C ARG A 291 -14.04 -18.56 5.00
N ARG A 292 -14.37 -19.66 4.32
CA ARG A 292 -14.18 -21.01 4.88
C ARG A 292 -12.77 -21.51 4.63
N ARG A 293 -12.10 -21.92 5.69
CA ARG A 293 -10.83 -22.65 5.64
C ARG A 293 -11.03 -24.09 6.07
N ARG A 294 -10.42 -25.02 5.35
CA ARG A 294 -10.44 -26.44 5.74
C ARG A 294 -9.54 -26.60 6.95
N ARG A 295 -10.03 -27.21 8.03
CA ARG A 295 -9.13 -27.53 9.15
C ARG A 295 -8.06 -28.52 8.68
N PRO A 296 -6.79 -28.31 9.09
CA PRO A 296 -5.78 -29.35 8.94
C PRO A 296 -6.28 -30.61 9.64
N ARG A 297 -6.14 -31.77 8.98
CA ARG A 297 -6.48 -33.05 9.63
C ARG A 297 -5.46 -33.26 10.76
N PRO A 298 -5.88 -33.54 12.00
CA PRO A 298 -4.93 -33.92 13.03
C PRO A 298 -4.15 -35.14 12.55
N ALA A 299 -2.84 -35.14 12.77
CA ALA A 299 -1.92 -36.12 12.19
C ALA A 299 -2.12 -37.56 12.71
N GLU A 300 -2.96 -37.77 13.74
CA GLU A 300 -2.93 -39.03 14.52
C GLU A 300 -4.25 -39.78 14.70
N ASP A 301 -5.36 -39.41 14.03
CA ASP A 301 -6.58 -40.23 14.13
C ASP A 301 -6.92 -40.92 12.81
N GLY A 302 -6.52 -42.19 12.72
CA GLY A 302 -6.92 -43.17 11.70
C GLY A 302 -8.41 -43.54 11.71
N GLY A 303 -9.28 -42.64 12.19
CA GLY A 303 -10.73 -42.81 12.24
C GLY A 303 -11.39 -42.60 10.88
N ALA A 304 -12.13 -43.60 10.44
CA ALA A 304 -12.94 -43.58 9.23
C ALA A 304 -14.02 -42.47 9.26
N GLY A 305 -14.18 -41.76 8.15
CA GLY A 305 -15.49 -41.20 7.75
C GLY A 305 -15.94 -39.82 8.26
N GLY A 306 -15.11 -39.01 8.92
CA GLY A 306 -15.51 -37.63 9.30
C GLY A 306 -15.39 -36.64 8.14
N ALA A 307 -16.48 -35.99 7.73
CA ALA A 307 -16.46 -34.85 6.81
C ALA A 307 -15.42 -33.83 7.29
N SER A 308 -14.57 -33.27 6.40
CA SER A 308 -13.55 -32.33 6.85
C SER A 308 -14.22 -31.12 7.49
N ALA A 309 -14.00 -30.90 8.78
CA ALA A 309 -14.51 -29.73 9.48
C ALA A 309 -13.93 -28.46 8.82
N TRP A 310 -14.81 -27.54 8.46
CA TRP A 310 -14.44 -26.21 8.03
C TRP A 310 -14.44 -25.27 9.24
N GLU A 311 -13.63 -24.23 9.18
CA GLU A 311 -13.67 -23.12 10.12
C GLU A 311 -13.75 -21.79 9.36
N LEU A 312 -14.30 -20.78 10.01
CA LEU A 312 -14.31 -19.42 9.49
C LEU A 312 -12.92 -18.80 9.68
N GLU A 313 -12.45 -18.10 8.66
CA GLU A 313 -11.20 -17.35 8.66
C GLU A 313 -11.52 -15.87 8.41
N LEU A 314 -10.94 -15.00 9.22
CA LEU A 314 -11.03 -13.54 9.06
C LEU A 314 -9.82 -13.03 8.27
N ILE A 315 -10.09 -12.13 7.33
CA ILE A 315 -9.10 -11.54 6.43
C ILE A 315 -9.26 -10.01 6.50
N PRO A 316 -8.34 -9.32 7.19
CA PRO A 316 -8.42 -7.87 7.29
C PRO A 316 -8.00 -7.22 5.98
N ILE A 317 -8.81 -6.26 5.52
CA ILE A 317 -8.54 -5.42 4.36
C ILE A 317 -8.62 -3.94 4.76
N ASP A 318 -8.31 -3.03 3.83
CA ASP A 318 -8.52 -1.59 4.00
C ASP A 318 -7.83 -0.97 5.23
N HIS A 319 -6.50 -0.83 5.16
CA HIS A 319 -5.66 -0.29 6.24
C HIS A 319 -5.19 1.14 5.95
N GLY A 320 -5.93 1.88 5.10
CA GLY A 320 -5.57 3.24 4.69
C GLY A 320 -5.41 4.22 5.84
N TYR A 321 -6.13 4.02 6.95
CA TYR A 321 -6.17 4.90 8.12
C TYR A 321 -5.50 4.29 9.36
N CYS A 322 -4.35 3.65 9.19
CA CYS A 322 -3.50 3.20 10.29
C CYS A 322 -2.20 4.01 10.39
N LEU A 323 -1.42 3.79 11.46
CA LEU A 323 -0.16 4.49 11.74
C LEU A 323 -0.31 6.03 11.64
N PRO A 324 -1.22 6.64 12.43
CA PRO A 324 -1.39 8.07 12.43
C PRO A 324 -0.21 8.78 13.12
N GLU A 325 0.09 10.01 12.70
CA GLU A 325 1.10 10.88 13.32
C GLU A 325 0.67 11.37 14.71
N ARG A 326 -0.64 11.39 14.98
CA ARG A 326 -1.26 11.75 16.26
C ARG A 326 -2.08 10.56 16.76
N VAL A 327 -1.98 10.25 18.05
CA VAL A 327 -2.75 9.17 18.66
C VAL A 327 -4.16 9.68 18.95
N GLU A 328 -5.08 9.41 18.03
CA GLU A 328 -6.50 9.72 18.15
C GLU A 328 -7.31 8.50 17.68
N ILE A 329 -7.72 7.65 18.63
CA ILE A 329 -8.62 6.50 18.37
C ILE A 329 -9.87 6.67 19.22
N GLY A 330 -11.03 6.60 18.57
CA GLY A 330 -12.34 6.52 19.20
C GLY A 330 -12.80 5.09 19.46
N TRP A 331 -13.74 4.92 20.40
CA TRP A 331 -14.32 3.61 20.71
C TRP A 331 -15.04 2.96 19.52
N CYS A 332 -15.55 3.76 18.57
CA CYS A 332 -16.25 3.30 17.39
C CYS A 332 -15.33 2.93 16.20
N ASP A 333 -14.01 3.12 16.33
CA ASP A 333 -13.06 2.84 15.24
C ASP A 333 -12.67 1.36 15.16
N LEU A 334 -12.99 0.55 16.17
CA LEU A 334 -12.64 -0.86 16.26
C LEU A 334 -13.88 -1.71 16.53
N CYS A 335 -14.48 -2.29 15.49
CA CYS A 335 -15.72 -3.05 15.58
C CYS A 335 -15.63 -4.26 16.53
N TRP A 336 -14.44 -4.84 16.69
CA TRP A 336 -14.21 -6.03 17.52
C TRP A 336 -14.06 -5.74 19.01
N LEU A 337 -14.04 -4.46 19.43
CA LEU A 337 -13.77 -4.06 20.82
C LEU A 337 -14.78 -4.63 21.83
N GLU A 338 -16.03 -4.84 21.41
CA GLU A 338 -17.10 -5.37 22.25
C GLU A 338 -17.37 -6.86 22.02
N TRP A 339 -16.62 -7.51 21.13
CA TRP A 339 -16.88 -8.90 20.77
C TRP A 339 -16.50 -9.87 21.91
N PRO A 340 -17.29 -10.94 22.15
CA PRO A 340 -17.11 -11.82 23.30
C PRO A 340 -15.75 -12.52 23.34
N GLN A 341 -15.10 -12.68 22.18
CA GLN A 341 -13.78 -13.29 22.03
C GLN A 341 -12.69 -12.55 22.82
N LEU A 342 -12.83 -11.24 23.04
CA LEU A 342 -11.85 -10.48 23.81
C LEU A 342 -11.85 -10.81 25.31
N ARG A 343 -12.90 -11.46 25.80
CA ARG A 343 -12.97 -11.96 27.19
C ARG A 343 -12.17 -13.25 27.39
N ALA A 344 -11.83 -13.93 26.29
CA ALA A 344 -11.00 -15.13 26.33
C ALA A 344 -9.50 -14.76 26.35
N PRO A 345 -8.66 -15.52 27.05
CA PRO A 345 -7.22 -15.28 27.06
C PRO A 345 -6.61 -15.50 25.67
N LEU A 346 -5.55 -14.76 25.36
CA LEU A 346 -4.73 -15.01 24.17
C LEU A 346 -4.13 -16.41 24.22
N SER A 347 -4.00 -17.05 23.05
CA SER A 347 -3.25 -18.30 22.96
C SER A 347 -1.76 -18.08 23.31
N PRO A 348 -1.05 -19.09 23.83
CA PRO A 348 0.37 -18.97 24.13
C PRO A 348 1.21 -18.53 22.92
N ALA A 349 0.85 -18.97 21.72
CA ALA A 349 1.53 -18.59 20.48
C ALA A 349 1.36 -17.10 20.16
N LEU A 350 0.14 -16.56 20.27
CA LEU A 350 -0.13 -15.13 20.06
C LEU A 350 0.56 -14.27 21.12
N ARG A 351 0.53 -14.71 22.39
CA ARG A 351 1.24 -14.02 23.47
C ARG A 351 2.75 -13.95 23.23
N ALA A 352 3.36 -15.05 22.78
CA ALA A 352 4.78 -15.07 22.45
C ALA A 352 5.12 -14.12 21.29
N ALA A 353 4.26 -14.06 20.26
CA ALA A 353 4.45 -13.13 19.14
C ALA A 353 4.42 -11.66 19.57
N VAL A 354 3.50 -11.29 20.48
CA VAL A 354 3.43 -9.93 21.05
C VAL A 354 4.66 -9.60 21.87
N LEU A 355 5.12 -10.52 22.73
CA LEU A 355 6.29 -10.30 23.57
C LEU A 355 7.61 -10.21 22.79
N ALA A 356 7.65 -10.77 21.57
CA ALA A 356 8.81 -10.71 20.68
C ALA A 356 8.85 -9.46 19.78
N LEU A 357 7.87 -8.53 19.90
CA LEU A 357 7.78 -7.36 19.05
C LEU A 357 8.94 -6.37 19.34
N ASP A 358 9.61 -5.92 18.27
CA ASP A 358 10.64 -4.88 18.31
C ASP A 358 10.17 -3.66 17.48
N PRO A 359 9.61 -2.62 18.13
CA PRO A 359 9.06 -1.46 17.42
C PRO A 359 10.14 -0.71 16.62
N ALA A 360 11.38 -0.67 17.12
CA ALA A 360 12.46 0.07 16.49
C ALA A 360 12.95 -0.64 15.21
N ALA A 361 13.06 -1.97 15.24
CA ALA A 361 13.39 -2.74 14.03
C ALA A 361 12.30 -2.64 12.96
N GLU A 362 11.03 -2.59 13.37
CA GLU A 362 9.88 -2.40 12.48
C GLU A 362 9.86 -1.01 11.84
N ALA A 363 10.06 0.05 12.63
CA ALA A 363 10.19 1.41 12.12
C ALA A 363 11.33 1.52 11.09
N ARG A 364 12.50 0.95 11.39
CA ARG A 364 13.63 0.89 10.43
C ARG A 364 13.27 0.12 9.17
N ARG A 365 12.51 -0.98 9.27
CA ARG A 365 12.04 -1.78 8.13
C ARG A 365 11.11 -0.97 7.24
N LEU A 366 10.15 -0.26 7.82
CA LEU A 366 9.21 0.59 7.08
C LEU A 366 9.93 1.76 6.41
N GLY A 367 10.78 2.51 7.13
CA GLY A 367 11.55 3.62 6.56
C GLY A 367 12.39 3.19 5.36
N ARG A 368 13.10 2.05 5.45
CA ARG A 368 13.86 1.52 4.30
C ARG A 368 12.99 1.20 3.07
N ARG A 369 11.74 0.77 3.27
CA ARG A 369 10.86 0.29 2.18
C ARG A 369 9.92 1.35 1.62
N LEU A 370 9.46 2.30 2.44
CA LEU A 370 8.37 3.23 2.12
C LEU A 370 8.69 4.71 2.29
N GLY A 371 9.81 5.08 2.94
CA GLY A 371 10.16 6.49 3.12
C GLY A 371 10.55 6.76 4.55
#